data_AF-A0A9D7VIP3-F1
#
_entry.id   AF-A0A9D7VIP3-F1
#
_cell.length_a   1.000
_cell.length_b   1.000
_cell.length_c   1.000
_cell.angle_alpha   90.00
_cell.angle_beta   90.00
_cell.angle_gamma   90.00
#
_symmetry.space_group_name_H-M   'P 1'
#
loop_
_entity.id
_entity.type
_entity.pdbx_description
1 polymer ?
#
loop_
_entity_poly.entity_id
_entity_poly.type
_entity_poly.pdbx_seq_one_letter_code
_entity_poly.pdbx_strand_id
1 'polypeptide(L)'
;MSQLSDEEIYQEVGKIVAKFNLYKCDECATAVMQWLKENGIEGKIIFLRTKKRKEYYILSKRLERRGINESITLNGKHYGVEVRGRVFDNLSTDGLTKEDWINDFICPSEQFIVQELPQL
;
A
#
# COMPACT_ATOMS: atom_id res chain seq x y z
N MET A 1 -15.62 -17.29 10.02
CA MET A 1 -15.45 -16.93 8.61
C MET A 1 -16.26 -15.67 8.38
N SER A 2 -15.63 -14.55 8.01
CA SER A 2 -16.39 -13.33 7.70
C SER A 2 -17.40 -13.62 6.59
N GLN A 3 -18.64 -13.15 6.77
CA GLN A 3 -19.70 -13.25 5.76
C GLN A 3 -19.65 -12.13 4.72
N LEU A 4 -18.63 -11.26 4.76
CA LEU A 4 -18.49 -10.11 3.87
C LEU A 4 -18.07 -10.54 2.46
N SER A 5 -18.74 -9.98 1.47
CA SER A 5 -18.34 -10.01 0.06
C SER A 5 -17.05 -9.23 -0.18
N ASP A 6 -16.39 -9.49 -1.32
CA ASP A 6 -15.15 -8.79 -1.69
C ASP A 6 -15.38 -7.27 -1.80
N GLU A 7 -16.49 -6.83 -2.41
CA GLU A 7 -16.86 -5.41 -2.46
C GLU A 7 -17.04 -4.78 -1.08
N GLU A 8 -17.69 -5.45 -0.12
CA GLU A 8 -17.83 -4.93 1.25
C GLU A 8 -16.48 -4.80 1.93
N ILE A 9 -15.59 -5.79 1.75
CA ILE A 9 -14.22 -5.74 2.25
C ILE A 9 -13.48 -4.54 1.66
N TYR A 10 -13.55 -4.34 0.34
CA TYR A 10 -12.89 -3.22 -0.32
C TYR A 10 -13.41 -1.86 0.15
N GLN A 11 -14.72 -1.72 0.35
CA GLN A 11 -15.30 -0.48 0.87
C GLN A 11 -14.83 -0.19 2.30
N GLU A 12 -14.81 -1.18 3.19
CA GLU A 12 -14.35 -0.98 4.57
C GLU A 12 -12.85 -0.68 4.64
N VAL A 13 -12.03 -1.41 3.88
CA VAL A 13 -10.58 -1.13 3.77
C VAL A 13 -10.35 0.27 3.20
N GLY A 14 -11.10 0.67 2.17
CA GLY A 14 -11.04 2.02 1.60
C GLY A 14 -11.36 3.12 2.61
N LYS A 15 -12.35 2.91 3.48
CA LYS A 15 -12.68 3.85 4.59
C LYS A 15 -11.56 3.97 5.61
N ILE A 16 -10.82 2.88 5.87
CA ILE A 16 -9.65 2.89 6.77
C ILE A 16 -8.53 3.68 6.11
N VAL A 17 -8.18 3.32 4.88
CA VAL A 17 -7.12 3.94 4.08
C VAL A 17 -7.30 5.45 3.96
N ALA A 18 -8.52 5.92 3.74
CA ALA A 18 -8.84 7.34 3.57
C ALA A 18 -8.45 8.23 4.76
N LYS A 19 -8.14 7.65 5.93
CA LYS A 19 -7.72 8.36 7.14
C LYS A 19 -6.23 8.67 7.18
N PHE A 20 -5.45 8.10 6.27
CA PHE A 20 -3.99 8.19 6.29
C PHE A 20 -3.48 9.08 5.16
N ASN A 21 -2.55 9.98 5.50
CA ASN A 21 -1.94 10.91 4.57
C ASN A 21 -0.58 10.39 4.04
N LEU A 22 0.06 11.22 3.21
CA LEU A 22 1.51 11.49 3.24
C LEU A 22 2.30 10.73 4.31
N TYR A 23 3.20 9.80 3.94
CA TYR A 23 4.17 9.18 4.85
C TYR A 23 3.63 8.25 5.93
N LYS A 24 2.32 7.93 5.92
CA LYS A 24 1.68 7.05 6.90
C LYS A 24 1.37 5.63 6.38
N CYS A 25 2.22 5.12 5.48
CA CYS A 25 1.98 3.82 4.84
C CYS A 25 2.05 2.64 5.84
N ASP A 26 2.93 2.70 6.83
CA ASP A 26 3.08 1.72 7.91
C ASP A 26 1.89 1.71 8.88
N GLU A 27 1.45 2.88 9.33
CA GLU A 27 0.27 3.04 10.17
C GLU A 27 -0.99 2.58 9.42
N CYS A 28 -1.11 2.93 8.14
CA CYS A 28 -2.20 2.49 7.27
C CYS A 28 -2.24 0.96 7.13
N ALA A 29 -1.10 0.34 6.79
CA ALA A 29 -1.03 -1.10 6.61
C ALA A 29 -1.29 -1.86 7.92
N THR A 30 -0.83 -1.32 9.06
CA THR A 30 -1.13 -1.86 10.40
C THR A 30 -2.63 -1.83 10.69
N ALA A 31 -3.29 -0.69 10.44
CA ALA A 31 -4.72 -0.53 10.69
C ALA A 31 -5.58 -1.44 9.81
N VAL A 32 -5.22 -1.58 8.53
CA VAL A 32 -5.92 -2.50 7.61
C VAL A 32 -5.74 -3.96 8.07
N MET A 33 -4.51 -4.38 8.37
CA MET A 33 -4.24 -5.75 8.85
C MET A 33 -4.96 -6.06 10.16
N GLN A 34 -5.03 -5.10 11.09
CA GLN A 34 -5.78 -5.24 12.33
C GLN A 34 -7.26 -5.49 12.05
N TRP A 35 -7.89 -4.65 11.21
CA TRP A 35 -9.29 -4.82 10.86
C TRP A 35 -9.57 -6.15 10.14
N LEU A 36 -8.70 -6.57 9.22
CA LEU A 36 -8.82 -7.87 8.55
C LEU A 36 -8.77 -9.02 9.57
N LYS A 37 -7.84 -8.96 10.52
CA LYS A 37 -7.71 -9.96 11.60
C LYS A 37 -8.95 -10.02 12.49
N GLU A 38 -9.48 -8.87 12.91
CA GLU A 38 -10.69 -8.78 13.75
C GLU A 38 -11.92 -9.37 13.05
N ASN A 39 -11.95 -9.30 11.72
CA ASN A 39 -13.02 -9.89 10.91
C ASN A 39 -12.72 -11.32 10.44
N GLY A 40 -11.54 -11.88 10.74
CA GLY A 40 -11.16 -13.22 10.27
C GLY A 40 -10.99 -13.30 8.75
N ILE A 41 -10.51 -12.23 8.13
CA ILE A 41 -10.17 -12.13 6.71
C ILE A 41 -8.66 -12.28 6.56
N GLU A 42 -8.24 -13.13 5.63
CA GLU A 42 -6.82 -13.28 5.29
C GLU A 42 -6.35 -12.11 4.42
N GLY A 43 -5.24 -11.49 4.81
CA GLY A 43 -4.55 -10.47 4.04
C GLY A 43 -3.05 -10.61 4.22
N LYS A 44 -2.28 -9.95 3.36
CA LYS A 44 -0.81 -9.99 3.35
C LYS A 44 -0.24 -8.59 3.23
N ILE A 45 0.85 -8.32 3.94
CA ILE A 45 1.58 -7.07 3.74
C ILE A 45 2.53 -7.24 2.56
N ILE A 46 2.42 -6.34 1.59
CA ILE A 46 3.38 -6.18 0.50
C ILE A 46 4.30 -5.03 0.85
N PHE A 47 5.58 -5.34 0.95
CA PHE A 47 6.64 -4.39 1.22
C PHE A 47 7.42 -4.08 -0.05
N LEU A 48 7.62 -2.80 -0.31
CA LEU A 48 8.43 -2.31 -1.42
C LEU A 48 9.51 -1.37 -0.87
N ARG A 49 10.73 -1.56 -1.33
CA ARG A 49 11.82 -0.62 -1.08
C ARG A 49 12.70 -0.43 -2.28
N THR A 50 13.35 0.72 -2.35
CA THR A 50 14.42 0.97 -3.31
C THR A 50 15.54 -0.06 -3.14
N LYS A 51 16.18 -0.44 -4.26
CA LYS A 51 17.28 -1.41 -4.22
C LYS A 51 18.53 -0.80 -3.59
N LYS A 52 18.79 0.49 -3.82
CA LYS A 52 19.95 1.21 -3.29
C LYS A 52 19.69 1.70 -1.86
N ARG A 53 20.55 1.33 -0.91
CA ARG A 53 20.38 1.63 0.53
C ARG A 53 20.28 3.11 0.93
N LYS A 54 20.75 4.03 0.08
CA LYS A 54 20.71 5.49 0.32
C LYS A 54 19.74 6.21 -0.63
N GLU A 55 18.88 5.47 -1.32
CA GLU A 55 17.87 6.02 -2.20
C GLU A 55 16.54 6.02 -1.46
N TYR A 56 16.12 7.18 -0.97
CA TYR A 56 14.90 7.29 -0.15
C TYR A 56 13.72 7.86 -0.91
N TYR A 57 13.94 8.25 -2.16
CA TYR A 57 12.96 8.95 -2.96
C TYR A 57 12.11 7.96 -3.74
N ILE A 58 10.79 8.01 -3.52
CA ILE A 58 9.80 7.24 -4.27
C ILE A 58 8.68 8.19 -4.67
N LEU A 59 8.37 8.24 -5.96
CA LEU A 59 7.21 8.93 -6.51
C LEU A 59 6.11 7.95 -6.88
N SER A 60 4.90 8.48 -7.03
CA SER A 60 3.70 7.73 -7.39
C SER A 60 3.10 8.34 -8.65
N LYS A 61 3.04 7.56 -9.75
CA LYS A 61 2.51 8.01 -11.05
C LYS A 61 1.06 8.50 -10.92
N ARG A 62 0.23 7.86 -10.09
CA ARG A 62 -1.15 8.30 -9.84
C ARG A 62 -1.23 9.64 -9.12
N LEU A 63 -0.28 9.95 -8.24
CA LEU A 63 -0.20 11.26 -7.60
C LEU A 63 0.34 12.33 -8.55
N GLU A 64 1.34 12.00 -9.37
CA GLU A 64 1.88 12.91 -10.39
C GLU A 64 0.78 13.32 -11.39
N ARG A 65 -0.07 12.39 -11.82
CA ARG A 65 -1.26 12.68 -12.67
C ARG A 65 -2.25 13.66 -12.02
N ARG A 66 -2.21 13.80 -10.69
CA ARG A 66 -3.03 14.76 -9.91
C ARG A 66 -2.27 16.04 -9.58
N GLY A 67 -1.06 16.22 -10.11
CA GLY A 67 -0.21 17.39 -9.88
C GLY A 67 0.62 17.32 -8.59
N ILE A 68 0.65 16.17 -7.90
CA ILE A 68 1.43 15.97 -6.68
C ILE A 68 2.73 15.26 -7.04
N ASN A 69 3.84 16.00 -7.05
CA ASN A 69 5.17 15.51 -7.47
C ASN A 69 6.14 15.37 -6.28
N GLU A 70 5.61 15.12 -5.08
CA GLU A 70 6.38 14.98 -3.85
C GLU A 70 6.71 13.51 -3.59
N SER A 71 7.86 13.24 -2.95
CA SER A 71 8.20 11.89 -2.49
C SER A 71 7.12 11.40 -1.55
N ILE A 72 6.66 10.15 -1.74
CA ILE A 72 5.70 9.48 -0.85
C ILE A 72 6.38 8.82 0.36
N THR A 73 7.72 8.75 0.36
CA THR A 73 8.51 8.16 1.45
C THR A 73 9.65 9.07 1.88
N LEU A 74 10.10 8.90 3.13
CA LEU A 74 11.28 9.58 3.70
C LEU A 74 12.49 8.65 3.86
N ASN A 75 12.27 7.35 3.67
CA ASN A 75 13.24 6.28 3.96
C ASN A 75 13.33 5.24 2.84
N GLY A 76 12.68 5.48 1.69
CA GLY A 76 12.69 4.57 0.54
C GLY A 76 11.93 3.27 0.76
N LYS A 77 10.99 3.25 1.72
CA LYS A 77 10.16 2.09 2.07
C LYS A 77 8.69 2.44 1.96
N HIS A 78 7.92 1.58 1.33
CA HIS A 78 6.48 1.72 1.18
C HIS A 78 5.77 0.38 1.46
N TYR A 79 4.57 0.46 2.01
CA TYR A 79 3.78 -0.69 2.43
C TYR A 79 2.39 -0.64 1.81
N GLY A 80 1.91 -1.79 1.37
CA GLY A 80 0.52 -2.02 0.98
C GLY A 80 0.00 -3.31 1.62
N VAL A 81 -1.32 -3.47 1.65
CA VAL A 81 -1.98 -4.69 2.12
C VAL A 81 -2.74 -5.31 0.96
N GLU A 82 -2.36 -6.53 0.59
CA GLU A 82 -3.06 -7.36 -0.38
C GLU A 82 -4.18 -8.13 0.32
N VAL A 83 -5.41 -7.91 -0.13
CA VAL A 83 -6.61 -8.64 0.30
C VAL A 83 -7.48 -8.93 -0.92
N ARG A 84 -7.89 -10.19 -1.08
CA ARG A 84 -8.74 -10.65 -2.20
C ARG A 84 -8.22 -10.26 -3.60
N GLY A 85 -6.91 -10.11 -3.77
CA GLY A 85 -6.27 -9.77 -5.05
C GLY A 85 -6.15 -8.27 -5.32
N ARG A 86 -6.54 -7.40 -4.37
CA ARG A 86 -6.29 -5.95 -4.43
C ARG A 86 -5.30 -5.53 -3.36
N VAL A 87 -4.39 -4.64 -3.73
CA VAL A 87 -3.42 -3.99 -2.85
C VAL A 87 -3.91 -2.60 -2.49
N PHE A 88 -4.09 -2.35 -1.20
CA PHE A 88 -4.46 -1.07 -0.63
C PHE A 88 -3.27 -0.43 0.07
N ASP A 89 -3.09 0.86 -0.10
CA ASP A 89 -2.10 1.67 0.62
C ASP A 89 -2.69 3.05 0.92
N ASN A 90 -1.97 3.89 1.65
CA ASN A 90 -2.41 5.23 2.04
C ASN A 90 -2.65 6.20 0.85
N LEU A 91 -2.50 5.78 -0.41
CA LEU A 91 -2.77 6.62 -1.58
C LEU A 91 -3.84 6.04 -2.52
N SER A 92 -4.49 4.92 -2.18
CA SER A 92 -5.59 4.33 -2.98
C SER A 92 -6.68 3.72 -2.11
N THR A 93 -7.86 4.35 -2.10
CA THR A 93 -9.07 3.86 -1.41
C THR A 93 -9.74 2.70 -2.12
N ASP A 94 -9.53 2.56 -3.43
CA ASP A 94 -10.17 1.52 -4.24
C ASP A 94 -9.30 0.26 -4.38
N GLY A 95 -8.04 0.37 -3.96
CA GLY A 95 -7.01 -0.64 -4.18
C GLY A 95 -6.59 -0.74 -5.65
N LEU A 96 -5.47 -1.41 -5.90
CA LEU A 96 -4.93 -1.69 -7.22
C LEU A 96 -4.65 -3.17 -7.36
N THR A 97 -4.49 -3.68 -8.58
CA THR A 97 -3.84 -4.99 -8.73
C THR A 97 -2.39 -4.89 -8.21
N LYS A 98 -1.80 -6.01 -7.80
CA LYS A 98 -0.40 -6.02 -7.33
C LYS A 98 0.57 -5.50 -8.40
N GLU A 99 0.32 -5.83 -9.66
CA GLU A 99 1.11 -5.36 -10.79
C GLU A 99 0.98 -3.85 -10.98
N ASP A 100 -0.25 -3.32 -11.00
CA ASP A 100 -0.49 -1.88 -11.11
C ASP A 100 0.10 -1.10 -9.92
N TRP A 101 0.03 -1.69 -8.72
CA TRP A 101 0.61 -1.11 -7.52
C TRP A 101 2.14 -0.99 -7.63
N ILE A 102 2.83 -2.06 -8.05
CA ILE A 102 4.29 -2.03 -8.27
C ILE A 102 4.65 -1.03 -9.39
N ASN A 103 3.88 -1.04 -10.48
CA ASN A 103 4.13 -0.19 -11.64
C ASN A 103 3.82 1.29 -11.40
N ASP A 104 3.10 1.63 -10.34
CA ASP A 104 2.81 3.01 -9.99
C ASP A 104 4.04 3.75 -9.43
N PHE A 105 5.00 3.04 -8.84
CA PHE A 105 6.12 3.68 -8.16
C PHE A 105 7.32 3.93 -9.09
N ILE A 106 7.96 5.07 -8.88
CA ILE A 106 9.19 5.47 -9.57
C ILE A 106 10.25 5.81 -8.53
N CYS A 107 11.48 5.37 -8.74
CA CYS A 107 12.65 5.80 -7.99
C CYS A 107 13.81 6.09 -8.96
N PRO A 108 14.85 6.85 -8.55
CA PRO A 108 15.95 7.21 -9.45
C PRO A 108 16.70 6.03 -10.07
N SER A 109 16.78 4.89 -9.38
CA SER A 109 17.41 3.67 -9.91
C SER A 109 16.50 2.81 -10.76
N GLU A 110 15.19 3.12 -10.80
CA GLU A 110 14.14 2.33 -11.44
C GLU A 110 14.08 0.87 -10.95
N GLN A 111 14.65 0.59 -9.78
CA GLN A 111 14.79 -0.76 -9.24
C GLN A 111 14.25 -0.84 -7.82
N PHE A 112 13.22 -1.68 -7.67
CA PHE A 112 12.63 -2.01 -6.38
C PHE A 112 12.92 -3.46 -5.98
N ILE A 113 12.92 -3.68 -4.67
CA ILE A 113 12.81 -5.00 -4.07
C ILE A 113 11.42 -5.09 -3.46
N VAL A 114 10.68 -6.12 -3.83
CA VAL A 114 9.31 -6.39 -3.36
C VAL A 114 9.29 -7.69 -2.58
N GLN A 115 8.65 -7.70 -1.43
CA GLN A 115 8.57 -8.85 -0.51
C GLN A 115 7.19 -8.94 0.13
N GLU A 116 6.76 -10.15 0.47
CA GLU A 116 5.60 -10.38 1.34
C GLU A 116 6.09 -10.47 2.79
N LEU A 117 5.43 -9.76 3.70
CA LEU A 117 5.74 -9.79 5.12
C LEU A 117 4.60 -10.46 5.90
N PRO A 118 4.90 -11.35 6.88
CA PRO A 118 3.88 -11.95 7.73
C PRO A 118 3.30 -10.95 8.74
N GLN A 119 4.07 -9.92 9.11
CA GLN A 119 3.71 -8.86 10.05
C GLN A 119 4.61 -7.63 9.81
N LEU A 120 4.16 -6.45 10.23
CA LEU A 120 4.95 -5.21 10.32
C LEU A 120 5.78 -5.14 11.60
#